data_AF-A0A4E0R9N1-F1
#
_entry.id   AF-A0A4E0R9N1-F1
#
_cell.length_a   1.000
_cell.length_b   1.000
_cell.length_c   1.000
_cell.angle_alpha   90.00
_cell.angle_beta   90.00
_cell.angle_gamma   90.00
#
_symmetry.space_group_name_H-M   'P 1'
#
loop_
_entity.id
_entity.type
_entity.pdbx_description
1 polymer ?
#
loop_
_entity_poly.entity_id
_entity_poly.type
_entity_poly.pdbx_seq_one_letter_code
_entity_poly.pdbx_strand_id
1 'polypeptide(L)'
;MREQTSKDHIDSTEKVEATNAPTEESKEACDFAVIFSLSDGAHGLASAMQMFSDLQVPVTHLETRRATVNDNRAKSDAKLDVYARASFSSDQIGQLMNKLHEITPEVQVLEEKPCDSASAKPSSCKSSIELPWFPRHISELDLVSNNVLMYGNDLDADHPGFKDEEYRKRRNWFAEIAYNYKYGQPIPRIEYTETEKKTWGIIYRELNKLYQTHACKEYLQNLRRLQEHAGYCESDIPQLEDVSKYLKTRTGFTLRPVAGYISARDFLSGLAFRVFYCTQYIRHSKDPMYTPEPDCCHELLGHVPMLADPTFAQFSHEIGLASLGISDEEVKKLATCYFFTIEFGLCRQNGLLRAYGAGLLSSIAELKHALSDKAIVKPFTPDEVMKQECLVTTFQNGYYETTSFEEATEKMRQFAKTISRPFDVFYCAYTQTVKIVDNLRKVETLIVQLKSELSFIGQALDKMDGVNDLKPRTDWTIKTLPESTLGNSRSDHKCASDTPGERSETKE
;
A
#
# COMPACT_ATOMS: atom_id res chain seq x y z
N MET A 1 42.78 -48.69 -19.39
CA MET A 1 44.03 -49.32 -19.85
C MET A 1 44.11 -49.08 -21.35
N ARG A 2 45.14 -48.32 -21.78
CA ARG A 2 45.67 -48.15 -23.16
C ARG A 2 44.77 -47.50 -24.23
N GLU A 3 45.22 -46.66 -25.15
CA GLU A 3 46.50 -46.00 -25.48
C GLU A 3 46.15 -44.96 -26.57
N GLN A 4 46.42 -43.66 -26.36
CA GLN A 4 47.36 -42.82 -27.13
C GLN A 4 47.80 -43.35 -28.51
N THR A 5 47.66 -42.50 -29.54
CA THR A 5 48.77 -42.16 -30.45
C THR A 5 48.59 -40.76 -31.06
N SER A 6 49.61 -39.94 -30.82
CA SER A 6 49.90 -38.64 -31.45
C SER A 6 50.48 -38.83 -32.86
N LYS A 7 50.42 -37.80 -33.71
CA LYS A 7 51.42 -37.56 -34.77
C LYS A 7 51.52 -36.06 -35.09
N ASP A 8 52.75 -35.57 -34.94
CA ASP A 8 53.24 -34.22 -35.15
C ASP A 8 53.35 -33.80 -36.62
N HIS A 9 53.31 -32.50 -36.93
CA HIS A 9 54.22 -31.86 -37.90
C HIS A 9 54.43 -30.34 -37.68
N ILE A 10 55.69 -30.04 -37.35
CA ILE A 10 56.59 -28.86 -37.44
C ILE A 10 56.20 -27.84 -38.56
N ASP A 11 55.92 -26.58 -38.24
CA ASP A 11 56.77 -25.35 -38.10
C ASP A 11 57.21 -24.68 -39.42
N SER A 12 56.79 -23.42 -39.61
CA SER A 12 57.58 -22.38 -40.26
C SER A 12 57.02 -20.99 -39.96
N THR A 13 57.85 -20.21 -39.28
CA THR A 13 57.75 -18.79 -38.88
C THR A 13 57.55 -17.78 -40.00
N GLU A 14 56.74 -16.75 -39.75
CA GLU A 14 57.02 -15.38 -40.20
C GLU A 14 56.55 -14.37 -39.14
N LYS A 15 57.50 -13.61 -38.58
CA LYS A 15 57.28 -12.46 -37.69
C LYS A 15 57.09 -11.21 -38.54
N VAL A 16 56.00 -10.46 -38.32
CA VAL A 16 55.92 -9.03 -38.64
C VAL A 16 55.47 -8.29 -37.39
N GLU A 17 56.31 -7.36 -36.94
CA GLU A 17 56.09 -6.48 -35.79
C GLU A 17 55.13 -5.33 -36.13
N ALA A 18 54.16 -5.14 -35.22
CA ALA A 18 53.56 -3.92 -34.70
C ALA A 18 53.23 -2.73 -35.64
N THR A 19 51.94 -2.40 -35.69
CA THR A 19 51.47 -1.02 -35.46
C THR A 19 50.26 -1.05 -34.53
N ASN A 20 50.48 -0.87 -33.22
CA ASN A 20 49.41 -0.56 -32.27
C ASN A 20 49.03 0.92 -32.45
N ALA A 21 47.94 1.17 -33.17
CA ALA A 21 47.16 2.38 -32.95
C ALA A 21 46.30 2.15 -31.69
N PRO A 22 46.25 3.07 -30.72
CA PRO A 22 45.31 2.93 -29.61
C PRO A 22 43.90 3.12 -30.19
N THR A 23 43.13 2.04 -30.25
CA THR A 23 41.67 2.11 -30.35
C THR A 23 41.16 2.83 -29.11
N GLU A 24 40.60 4.03 -29.28
CA GLU A 24 39.82 4.71 -28.25
C GLU A 24 38.69 3.79 -27.79
N GLU A 25 38.76 3.35 -26.54
CA GLU A 25 37.64 2.71 -25.85
C GLU A 25 36.47 3.70 -25.83
N SER A 26 35.39 3.37 -26.53
CA SER A 26 34.14 4.11 -26.38
C SER A 26 33.62 3.89 -24.97
N LYS A 27 33.76 4.90 -24.11
CA LYS A 27 33.20 4.91 -22.75
C LYS A 27 31.68 4.76 -22.88
N GLU A 28 31.12 3.70 -22.30
CA GLU A 28 29.67 3.47 -22.24
C GLU A 28 28.96 4.71 -21.66
N ALA A 29 27.86 5.11 -22.31
CA ALA A 29 27.02 6.20 -21.84
C ALA A 29 26.00 5.66 -20.84
N CYS A 30 25.93 6.25 -19.65
CA CYS A 30 24.96 5.89 -18.61
C CYS A 30 23.82 6.92 -18.59
N ASP A 31 22.62 6.50 -18.17
CA ASP A 31 21.48 7.40 -18.03
C ASP A 31 21.58 8.20 -16.72
N PHE A 32 21.49 9.52 -16.83
CA PHE A 32 21.51 10.43 -15.68
C PHE A 32 20.30 11.36 -15.67
N ALA A 33 19.79 11.65 -14.47
CA ALA A 33 18.93 12.79 -14.20
C ALA A 33 19.77 13.94 -13.62
N VAL A 34 19.69 15.10 -14.26
CA VAL A 34 20.36 16.34 -13.88
C VAL A 34 19.32 17.32 -13.39
N ILE A 35 19.42 17.73 -12.13
CA ILE A 35 18.50 18.63 -11.44
C ILE A 35 19.23 19.92 -11.10
N PHE A 36 18.70 21.06 -11.51
CA PHE A 36 19.34 22.35 -11.23
C PHE A 36 18.33 23.50 -11.19
N SER A 37 18.67 24.57 -10.46
CA SER A 37 17.81 25.74 -10.28
C SER A 37 18.39 26.97 -10.96
N LEU A 38 17.59 27.66 -11.77
CA LEU A 38 18.00 28.80 -12.60
C LEU A 38 17.41 30.11 -12.05
N SER A 39 18.20 31.19 -12.00
CA SER A 39 17.73 32.52 -11.60
C SER A 39 16.96 33.26 -12.70
N ASP A 40 17.35 33.05 -13.96
CA ASP A 40 16.95 33.90 -15.09
C ASP A 40 15.81 33.30 -15.92
N GLY A 41 15.01 32.42 -15.31
CA GLY A 41 13.84 31.80 -15.92
C GLY A 41 14.12 31.19 -17.30
N ALA A 42 13.37 31.64 -18.31
CA ALA A 42 13.44 31.11 -19.67
C ALA A 42 14.78 31.35 -20.38
N HIS A 43 15.50 32.44 -20.08
CA HIS A 43 16.83 32.69 -20.64
C HIS A 43 17.84 31.68 -20.10
N GLY A 44 17.83 31.46 -18.78
CA GLY A 44 18.68 30.43 -18.16
C GLY A 44 18.40 29.04 -18.72
N LEU A 45 17.14 28.71 -19.01
CA LEU A 45 16.77 27.41 -19.58
C LEU A 45 17.31 27.25 -21.00
N ALA A 46 17.22 28.29 -21.84
CA ALA A 46 17.79 28.26 -23.19
C ALA A 46 19.31 28.07 -23.16
N SER A 47 20.01 28.79 -22.27
CA SER A 47 21.45 28.61 -22.06
C SER A 47 21.79 27.20 -21.60
N ALA A 48 21.04 26.64 -20.65
CA ALA A 48 21.23 25.26 -20.21
C ALA A 48 21.04 24.28 -21.36
N MET A 49 19.97 24.38 -22.14
CA MET A 49 19.73 23.47 -23.28
C MET A 49 20.81 23.59 -24.38
N GLN A 50 21.38 24.77 -24.57
CA GLN A 50 22.52 24.93 -25.47
C GLN A 50 23.74 24.14 -24.99
N MET A 51 23.98 24.04 -23.67
CA MET A 51 25.11 23.24 -23.14
C MET A 51 24.95 21.74 -23.43
N PHE A 52 23.73 21.20 -23.32
CA PHE A 52 23.44 19.81 -23.69
C PHE A 52 23.66 19.59 -25.20
N SER A 53 23.22 20.55 -26.02
CA SER A 53 23.42 20.54 -27.48
C SER A 53 24.90 20.59 -27.87
N ASP A 54 25.70 21.46 -27.24
CA ASP A 54 27.14 21.59 -27.48
C ASP A 54 27.91 20.31 -27.14
N LEU A 55 27.43 19.56 -26.14
CA LEU A 55 28.00 18.26 -25.75
C LEU A 55 27.47 17.10 -26.59
N GLN A 56 26.59 17.38 -27.57
CA GLN A 56 25.93 16.40 -28.44
C GLN A 56 25.13 15.36 -27.65
N VAL A 57 24.56 15.75 -26.51
CA VAL A 57 23.77 14.87 -25.64
C VAL A 57 22.28 15.17 -25.82
N PRO A 58 21.48 14.22 -26.37
CA PRO A 58 20.04 14.41 -26.51
C PRO A 58 19.35 14.29 -25.14
N VAL A 59 18.55 15.30 -24.79
CA VAL A 59 17.71 15.28 -23.59
C VAL A 59 16.47 14.44 -23.88
N THR A 60 16.30 13.33 -23.15
CA THR A 60 15.19 12.37 -23.33
C THR A 60 13.94 12.80 -22.55
N HIS A 61 14.11 13.56 -21.48
CA HIS A 61 13.00 14.11 -20.70
C HIS A 61 13.39 15.45 -20.08
N LEU A 62 12.48 16.42 -20.10
CA LEU A 62 12.68 17.74 -19.51
C LEU A 62 11.40 18.18 -18.80
N GLU A 63 11.50 18.46 -17.51
CA GLU A 63 10.44 19.05 -16.70
C GLU A 63 10.96 20.34 -16.06
N THR A 64 10.11 21.37 -15.99
CA THR A 64 10.42 22.62 -15.31
C THR A 64 9.33 23.00 -14.33
N ARG A 65 9.70 23.54 -13.17
CA ARG A 65 8.78 24.03 -12.14
C ARG A 65 9.22 25.40 -11.65
N ARG A 66 8.28 26.21 -11.16
CA ARG A 66 8.64 27.45 -10.46
C ARG A 66 9.21 27.10 -9.09
N ALA A 67 10.40 27.61 -8.78
CA ALA A 67 11.02 27.41 -7.48
C ALA A 67 10.17 28.07 -6.38
N THR A 68 9.92 27.36 -5.30
CA THR A 68 9.11 27.85 -4.17
C THR A 68 9.98 28.63 -3.19
N VAL A 69 10.18 29.93 -3.47
CA VAL A 69 10.88 30.82 -2.53
C VAL A 69 9.85 31.55 -1.64
N ASN A 70 9.92 31.29 -0.34
CA ASN A 70 9.21 32.04 0.71
C ASN A 70 9.91 33.39 0.99
N ASP A 71 9.96 34.29 0.00
CA ASP A 71 10.47 35.64 0.23
C ASP A 71 9.50 36.68 -0.33
N ASN A 72 8.87 37.44 0.58
CA ASN A 72 7.84 38.45 0.29
C ASN A 72 8.42 39.75 -0.30
N ARG A 73 9.66 39.75 -0.80
CA ARG A 73 10.31 40.93 -1.39
C ARG A 73 11.28 40.60 -2.52
N ALA A 74 10.77 40.11 -3.65
CA ALA A 74 11.43 40.34 -4.95
C ALA A 74 10.43 40.17 -6.10
N LYS A 75 9.95 41.29 -6.66
CA LYS A 75 9.50 41.33 -8.06
C LYS A 75 10.75 41.42 -8.94
N SER A 76 11.38 40.28 -9.23
CA SER A 76 12.35 40.14 -10.32
C SER A 76 12.62 38.66 -10.54
N ASP A 77 12.31 38.20 -11.76
CA ASP A 77 12.60 36.92 -12.40
C ASP A 77 12.32 35.62 -11.62
N ALA A 78 11.35 34.86 -12.15
CA ALA A 78 10.90 33.61 -11.57
C ALA A 78 12.01 32.57 -11.65
N LYS A 79 12.60 32.24 -10.51
CA LYS A 79 13.51 31.09 -10.37
C LYS A 79 12.82 29.81 -10.88
N LEU A 80 13.53 29.05 -11.70
CA LEU A 80 13.03 27.80 -12.31
C LEU A 80 13.85 26.61 -11.84
N ASP A 81 13.19 25.61 -11.29
CA ASP A 81 13.78 24.30 -11.05
C ASP A 81 13.62 23.47 -12.32
N VAL A 82 14.72 22.87 -12.78
CA VAL A 82 14.80 22.08 -14.00
C VAL A 82 15.20 20.65 -13.64
N TYR A 83 14.45 19.70 -14.18
CA TYR A 83 14.75 18.27 -14.16
C TYR A 83 14.97 17.82 -15.60
N ALA A 84 16.17 17.37 -15.93
CA ALA A 84 16.53 16.90 -17.28
C ALA A 84 17.10 15.48 -17.21
N ARG A 85 16.63 14.57 -18.08
CA ARG A 85 17.18 13.23 -18.23
C ARG A 85 17.92 13.12 -19.54
N ALA A 86 19.14 12.57 -19.52
CA ALA A 86 19.91 12.29 -20.72
C ALA A 86 20.99 11.23 -20.46
N SER A 87 21.50 10.62 -21.52
CA SER A 87 22.58 9.62 -21.43
C SER A 87 23.94 10.29 -21.64
N PHE A 88 24.88 10.10 -20.72
CA PHE A 88 26.20 10.74 -20.74
C PHE A 88 27.33 9.73 -20.64
N SER A 89 28.41 9.95 -21.36
CA SER A 89 29.72 9.37 -20.98
C SER A 89 30.28 10.07 -19.74
N SER A 90 31.20 9.40 -19.04
CA SER A 90 31.87 9.96 -17.85
C SER A 90 32.56 11.30 -18.11
N ASP A 91 33.02 11.58 -19.33
CA ASP A 91 33.68 12.85 -19.65
C ASP A 91 32.66 13.95 -19.94
N GLN A 92 31.55 13.62 -20.61
CA GLN A 92 30.47 14.56 -20.92
C GLN A 92 29.75 15.06 -19.66
N ILE A 93 29.48 14.17 -18.70
CA ILE A 93 28.81 14.59 -17.45
C ILE A 93 29.69 15.54 -16.64
N GLY A 94 31.01 15.29 -16.58
CA GLY A 94 31.96 16.19 -15.93
C GLY A 94 32.03 17.57 -16.61
N GLN A 95 32.02 17.61 -17.94
CA GLN A 95 31.97 18.87 -18.69
C GLN A 95 30.65 19.62 -18.50
N LEU A 96 29.52 18.91 -18.50
CA LEU A 96 28.21 19.51 -18.24
C LEU A 96 28.15 20.11 -16.82
N MET A 97 28.64 19.37 -15.82
CA MET A 97 28.69 19.84 -14.43
C MET A 97 29.47 21.14 -14.29
N ASN A 98 30.64 21.22 -14.91
CA ASN A 98 31.45 22.43 -14.86
C ASN A 98 30.71 23.62 -15.48
N LYS A 99 30.10 23.44 -16.67
CA LYS A 99 29.34 24.50 -17.34
C LYS A 99 28.07 24.90 -16.57
N LEU A 100 27.34 23.96 -15.97
CA LEU A 100 26.15 24.25 -15.17
C LEU A 100 26.50 24.98 -13.87
N HIS A 101 27.63 24.66 -13.24
CA HIS A 101 28.10 25.36 -12.04
C HIS A 101 28.51 26.82 -12.30
N GLU A 102 28.82 27.20 -13.55
CA GLU A 102 29.06 28.61 -13.92
C GLU A 102 27.77 29.44 -13.86
N ILE A 103 26.61 28.83 -14.08
CA ILE A 103 25.31 29.54 -14.13
C ILE A 103 24.45 29.33 -12.89
N THR A 104 24.67 28.24 -12.13
CA THR A 104 23.96 27.99 -10.88
C THR A 104 24.78 27.16 -9.90
N PRO A 105 24.83 27.54 -8.61
CA PRO A 105 25.52 26.75 -7.59
C PRO A 105 24.76 25.48 -7.18
N GLU A 106 23.50 25.32 -7.59
CA GLU A 106 22.63 24.22 -7.18
C GLU A 106 22.44 23.24 -8.34
N VAL A 107 23.39 22.32 -8.53
CA VAL A 107 23.33 21.25 -9.52
C VAL A 107 23.45 19.90 -8.83
N GLN A 108 22.55 18.97 -9.14
CA GLN A 108 22.57 17.59 -8.66
C GLN A 108 22.50 16.65 -9.86
N VAL A 109 23.24 15.54 -9.79
CA VAL A 109 23.23 14.47 -10.78
C VAL A 109 22.88 13.17 -10.08
N LEU A 110 21.94 12.44 -10.65
CA LEU A 110 21.52 11.13 -10.19
C LEU A 110 21.75 10.16 -11.35
N GLU A 111 22.60 9.16 -11.15
CA GLU A 111 22.76 8.04 -12.07
C GLU A 111 21.54 7.12 -11.93
N GLU A 112 20.86 6.81 -13.03
CA GLU A 112 19.61 6.04 -12.99
C GLU A 112 19.82 4.53 -13.19
N LYS A 113 21.02 4.09 -13.62
CA LYS A 113 21.46 2.68 -13.69
C LYS A 113 22.99 2.56 -13.58
N PRO A 114 23.56 1.61 -12.81
CA PRO A 114 24.97 1.29 -12.87
C PRO A 114 25.30 0.37 -14.06
N CYS A 115 26.35 0.67 -14.82
CA CYS A 115 26.96 -0.27 -15.75
C CYS A 115 27.59 -1.45 -14.99
N ASP A 116 27.26 -2.67 -15.38
CA ASP A 116 27.85 -3.90 -14.86
C ASP A 116 29.34 -4.01 -15.25
N SER A 117 30.24 -3.53 -14.39
CA SER A 117 31.60 -4.08 -14.36
C SER A 117 32.21 -4.03 -12.96
N ALA A 118 32.38 -5.24 -12.40
CA ALA A 118 33.07 -5.49 -11.17
C ALA A 118 34.59 -5.24 -11.34
N SER A 119 35.11 -4.13 -10.81
CA SER A 119 36.34 -4.06 -10.01
C SER A 119 36.85 -2.63 -9.85
N ALA A 120 36.64 -2.02 -8.68
CA ALA A 120 37.52 -0.95 -8.19
C ALA A 120 37.51 -0.94 -6.65
N LYS A 121 38.70 -0.98 -6.06
CA LYS A 121 38.95 -0.91 -4.60
C LYS A 121 38.43 0.41 -4.01
N PRO A 122 38.03 0.43 -2.72
CA PRO A 122 37.38 1.59 -2.14
C PRO A 122 38.40 2.71 -1.89
N SER A 123 38.34 3.76 -2.71
CA SER A 123 38.78 5.09 -2.28
C SER A 123 37.72 5.66 -1.33
N SER A 124 38.18 6.34 -0.29
CA SER A 124 37.37 6.88 0.79
C SER A 124 36.41 7.98 0.32
N CYS A 125 35.28 7.59 -0.24
CA CYS A 125 34.12 8.45 -0.48
C CYS A 125 32.99 7.96 0.42
N LYS A 126 32.34 8.90 1.12
CA LYS A 126 31.23 8.64 2.06
C LYS A 126 30.27 7.62 1.45
N SER A 127 30.13 6.45 2.07
CA SER A 127 29.20 5.41 1.63
C SER A 127 27.81 6.01 1.50
N SER A 128 27.33 6.22 0.28
CA SER A 128 25.93 6.56 0.02
C SER A 128 25.09 5.40 0.55
N ILE A 129 24.27 5.66 1.56
CA ILE A 129 23.33 4.67 2.07
C ILE A 129 22.25 4.53 1.01
N GLU A 130 22.29 3.47 0.22
CA GLU A 130 21.24 3.12 -0.72
C GLU A 130 20.05 2.58 0.08
N LEU A 131 18.88 3.21 -0.09
CA LEU A 131 17.67 2.85 0.62
C LEU A 131 16.66 2.25 -0.35
N PRO A 132 15.90 1.23 0.08
CA PRO A 132 14.82 0.69 -0.73
C PRO A 132 13.81 1.76 -1.11
N TRP A 133 13.43 1.78 -2.38
CA TRP A 133 12.38 2.66 -2.90
C TRP A 133 11.04 2.40 -2.19
N PHE A 134 10.22 3.44 -2.08
CA PHE A 134 8.84 3.34 -1.61
C PHE A 134 7.98 4.43 -2.28
N PRO A 135 6.67 4.18 -2.47
CA PRO A 135 5.76 5.14 -3.08
C PRO A 135 5.64 6.41 -2.22
N ARG A 136 5.72 7.58 -2.85
CA ARG A 136 5.60 8.89 -2.18
C ARG A 136 4.23 9.51 -2.31
N HIS A 137 3.51 9.22 -3.38
CA HIS A 137 2.12 9.63 -3.59
C HIS A 137 1.23 8.40 -3.80
N ILE A 138 -0.03 8.47 -3.38
CA ILE A 138 -0.98 7.33 -3.48
C ILE A 138 -1.11 6.77 -4.90
N SER A 139 -0.96 7.61 -5.94
CA SER A 139 -1.00 7.16 -7.34
C SER A 139 0.18 6.27 -7.73
N GLU A 140 1.32 6.38 -7.05
CA GLU A 140 2.50 5.55 -7.32
C GLU A 140 2.30 4.09 -6.90
N LEU A 141 1.23 3.78 -6.16
CA LEU A 141 0.81 2.39 -5.95
C LEU A 141 0.51 1.68 -7.28
N ASP A 142 0.16 2.41 -8.35
CA ASP A 142 0.02 1.85 -9.71
C ASP A 142 1.30 1.15 -10.22
N LEU A 143 2.47 1.51 -9.71
CA LEU A 143 3.77 0.95 -10.12
C LEU A 143 4.02 -0.44 -9.54
N VAL A 144 3.47 -0.72 -8.34
CA VAL A 144 3.75 -1.96 -7.60
C VAL A 144 2.59 -2.95 -7.61
N SER A 145 1.38 -2.48 -7.93
CA SER A 145 0.15 -3.30 -7.86
C SER A 145 0.14 -4.52 -8.77
N ASN A 146 0.97 -4.49 -9.83
CA ASN A 146 1.04 -5.55 -10.83
C ASN A 146 2.19 -6.53 -10.58
N ASN A 147 2.98 -6.35 -9.51
CA ASN A 147 4.09 -7.22 -9.12
C ASN A 147 3.58 -8.48 -8.40
N VAL A 148 2.77 -9.27 -9.11
CA VAL A 148 2.09 -10.45 -8.55
C VAL A 148 3.05 -11.63 -8.56
N LEU A 149 3.25 -12.21 -7.37
CA LEU A 149 4.13 -13.33 -7.11
C LEU A 149 3.44 -14.68 -7.27
N MET A 150 2.19 -14.80 -6.78
CA MET A 150 1.45 -16.06 -6.73
C MET A 150 -0.06 -15.83 -6.87
N TYR A 151 -0.78 -16.88 -7.30
CA TYR A 151 -2.24 -16.91 -7.34
C TYR A 151 -2.87 -15.77 -8.17
N GLY A 152 -2.17 -15.31 -9.20
CA GLY A 152 -2.67 -14.39 -10.21
C GLY A 152 -3.43 -15.14 -11.31
N ASN A 153 -2.82 -15.23 -12.49
CA ASN A 153 -3.33 -15.99 -13.63
C ASN A 153 -3.09 -17.49 -13.50
N ASP A 154 -1.99 -17.86 -12.86
CA ASP A 154 -1.58 -19.25 -12.71
C ASP A 154 -2.01 -19.81 -11.35
N LEU A 155 -2.50 -21.05 -11.37
CA LEU A 155 -2.93 -21.81 -10.20
C LEU A 155 -1.98 -22.97 -9.98
N ASP A 156 -1.69 -23.28 -8.72
CA ASP A 156 -0.92 -24.47 -8.34
C ASP A 156 -1.65 -25.77 -8.72
N ALA A 157 -0.89 -26.84 -8.94
CA ALA A 157 -1.42 -28.11 -9.43
C ALA A 157 -2.41 -28.80 -8.46
N ASP A 158 -2.30 -28.51 -7.16
CA ASP A 158 -3.16 -28.96 -6.08
C ASP A 158 -4.37 -28.06 -5.83
N HIS A 159 -4.44 -26.88 -6.49
CA HIS A 159 -5.58 -25.99 -6.38
C HIS A 159 -6.86 -26.67 -6.93
N PRO A 160 -8.02 -26.60 -6.23
CA PRO A 160 -9.23 -27.32 -6.62
C PRO A 160 -9.76 -26.95 -8.03
N GLY A 161 -9.48 -25.72 -8.46
CA GLY A 161 -9.78 -25.21 -9.80
C GLY A 161 -8.71 -25.44 -10.87
N PHE A 162 -7.59 -26.13 -10.59
CA PHE A 162 -6.48 -26.29 -11.54
C PHE A 162 -6.92 -26.97 -12.85
N LYS A 163 -7.79 -27.99 -12.74
CA LYS A 163 -8.33 -28.73 -13.89
C LYS A 163 -9.62 -28.14 -14.46
N ASP A 164 -10.15 -27.08 -13.87
CA ASP A 164 -11.37 -26.43 -14.32
C ASP A 164 -10.99 -25.30 -15.31
N GLU A 165 -11.31 -25.50 -16.58
CA GLU A 165 -11.03 -24.52 -17.63
C GLU A 165 -11.87 -23.25 -17.51
N GLU A 166 -13.11 -23.35 -17.06
CA GLU A 166 -14.00 -22.19 -16.90
C GLU A 166 -13.55 -21.34 -15.73
N TYR A 167 -13.20 -21.97 -14.60
CA TYR A 167 -12.65 -21.26 -13.43
C TYR A 167 -11.33 -20.56 -13.75
N ARG A 168 -10.41 -21.20 -14.49
CA ARG A 168 -9.15 -20.57 -14.93
C ARG A 168 -9.39 -19.36 -15.84
N LYS A 169 -10.28 -19.48 -16.83
CA LYS A 169 -10.67 -18.35 -17.69
C LYS A 169 -11.27 -17.21 -16.86
N ARG A 170 -12.12 -17.54 -15.88
CA ARG A 170 -12.73 -16.59 -14.97
C ARG A 170 -11.69 -15.88 -14.09
N ARG A 171 -10.67 -16.58 -13.60
CA ARG A 171 -9.54 -16.01 -12.85
C ARG A 171 -8.67 -15.07 -13.67
N ASN A 172 -8.32 -15.45 -14.90
CA ASN A 172 -7.58 -14.58 -15.82
C ASN A 172 -8.34 -13.28 -16.09
N TRP A 173 -9.66 -13.35 -16.27
CA TRP A 173 -10.50 -12.17 -16.44
C TRP A 173 -10.48 -11.23 -15.21
N PHE A 174 -10.53 -11.77 -13.99
CA PHE A 174 -10.37 -10.96 -12.77
C PHE A 174 -8.99 -10.31 -12.67
N ALA A 175 -7.94 -11.04 -13.05
CA ALA A 175 -6.59 -10.51 -13.05
C ALA A 175 -6.40 -9.39 -14.08
N GLU A 176 -6.97 -9.53 -15.28
CA GLU A 176 -6.99 -8.48 -16.29
C GLU A 176 -7.66 -7.20 -15.78
N ILE A 177 -8.75 -7.30 -15.02
CA ILE A 177 -9.38 -6.15 -14.36
C ILE A 177 -8.40 -5.45 -13.42
N ALA A 178 -7.72 -6.22 -12.56
CA ALA A 178 -6.77 -5.66 -11.60
C ALA A 178 -5.55 -5.03 -12.29
N TYR A 179 -4.98 -5.67 -13.32
CA TYR A 179 -3.82 -5.15 -14.04
C TYR A 179 -4.10 -3.83 -14.78
N ASN A 180 -5.34 -3.65 -15.24
CA ASN A 180 -5.76 -2.46 -15.96
C ASN A 180 -6.29 -1.33 -15.05
N TYR A 181 -6.57 -1.62 -13.78
CA TYR A 181 -7.01 -0.60 -12.83
C TYR A 181 -5.91 0.43 -12.55
N LYS A 182 -6.28 1.71 -12.59
CA LYS A 182 -5.40 2.83 -12.24
C LYS A 182 -6.00 3.72 -11.17
N TYR A 183 -5.13 4.35 -10.39
CA TYR A 183 -5.54 5.29 -9.36
C TYR A 183 -6.48 6.38 -9.93
N GLY A 184 -7.57 6.64 -9.20
CA GLY A 184 -8.58 7.65 -9.57
C GLY A 184 -9.74 7.10 -10.41
N GLN A 185 -9.64 5.88 -10.94
CA GLN A 185 -10.75 5.22 -11.61
C GLN A 185 -11.73 4.60 -10.60
N PRO A 186 -13.03 4.51 -10.91
CA PRO A 186 -13.93 3.66 -10.13
C PRO A 186 -13.51 2.19 -10.29
N ILE A 187 -13.64 1.41 -9.21
CA ILE A 187 -13.32 -0.02 -9.26
C ILE A 187 -14.35 -0.72 -10.17
N PRO A 188 -13.91 -1.51 -11.16
CA PRO A 188 -14.84 -2.19 -12.07
C PRO A 188 -15.80 -3.12 -11.33
N ARG A 189 -17.09 -2.98 -11.66
CA ARG A 189 -18.15 -3.83 -11.12
C ARG A 189 -18.17 -5.18 -11.81
N ILE A 190 -18.49 -6.20 -11.04
CA ILE A 190 -18.49 -7.60 -11.46
C ILE A 190 -19.91 -8.13 -11.47
N GLU A 191 -20.32 -8.67 -12.62
CA GLU A 191 -21.48 -9.56 -12.67
C GLU A 191 -21.05 -10.96 -12.22
N TYR A 192 -21.26 -11.25 -10.94
CA TYR A 192 -20.98 -12.57 -10.38
C TYR A 192 -22.03 -13.58 -10.86
N THR A 193 -21.57 -14.78 -11.21
CA THR A 193 -22.43 -15.89 -11.62
C THR A 193 -23.24 -16.43 -10.44
N GLU A 194 -24.32 -17.15 -10.74
CA GLU A 194 -25.14 -17.78 -9.69
C GLU A 194 -24.36 -18.80 -8.85
N THR A 195 -23.38 -19.48 -9.44
CA THR A 195 -22.48 -20.39 -8.71
C THR A 195 -21.58 -19.64 -7.72
N GLU A 196 -21.06 -18.47 -8.13
CA GLU A 196 -20.23 -17.61 -7.27
C GLU A 196 -21.08 -17.06 -6.11
N LYS A 197 -22.26 -16.49 -6.40
CA LYS A 197 -23.20 -15.99 -5.36
C LYS A 197 -23.63 -17.08 -4.38
N LYS A 198 -23.92 -18.28 -4.87
CA LYS A 198 -24.27 -19.43 -4.00
C LYS A 198 -23.10 -19.82 -3.09
N THR A 199 -21.88 -19.82 -3.61
CA THR A 199 -20.66 -20.12 -2.84
C THR A 199 -20.49 -19.10 -1.71
N TRP A 200 -20.62 -17.80 -2.03
CA TRP A 200 -20.63 -16.72 -1.05
C TRP A 200 -21.71 -16.92 0.01
N GLY A 201 -22.97 -17.15 -0.38
CA GLY A 201 -24.08 -17.28 0.54
C GLY A 201 -23.92 -18.43 1.54
N ILE A 202 -23.31 -19.55 1.12
CA ILE A 202 -22.96 -20.65 2.02
C ILE A 202 -21.97 -20.18 3.10
N ILE A 203 -20.88 -19.53 2.70
CA ILE A 203 -19.81 -19.07 3.59
C ILE A 203 -20.34 -17.99 4.53
N TYR A 204 -21.04 -17.01 3.98
CA TYR A 204 -21.67 -15.91 4.69
C TYR A 204 -22.57 -16.40 5.82
N ARG A 205 -23.47 -17.34 5.50
CA ARG A 205 -24.42 -17.89 6.47
C ARG A 205 -23.72 -18.65 7.60
N GLU A 206 -22.75 -19.52 7.28
CA GLU A 206 -22.07 -20.31 8.30
C GLU A 206 -21.18 -19.46 9.22
N LEU A 207 -20.49 -18.45 8.68
CA LEU A 207 -19.71 -17.52 9.49
C LEU A 207 -20.58 -16.62 10.37
N ASN A 208 -21.73 -16.12 9.87
CA ASN A 208 -22.65 -15.29 10.65
C ASN A 208 -23.20 -16.00 11.89
N LYS A 209 -23.37 -17.34 11.84
CA LYS A 209 -23.74 -18.13 13.02
C LYS A 209 -22.66 -18.09 14.10
N LEU A 210 -21.39 -18.01 13.73
CA LEU A 210 -20.25 -18.03 14.65
C LEU A 210 -19.92 -16.63 15.19
N TYR A 211 -20.08 -15.57 14.39
CA TYR A 211 -19.62 -14.23 14.75
C TYR A 211 -20.17 -13.74 16.09
N GLN A 212 -21.43 -14.04 16.42
CA GLN A 212 -22.05 -13.60 17.69
C GLN A 212 -21.25 -14.04 18.92
N THR A 213 -20.67 -15.24 18.88
CA THR A 213 -19.92 -15.84 19.99
C THR A 213 -18.41 -15.70 19.83
N HIS A 214 -17.90 -15.57 18.60
CA HIS A 214 -16.46 -15.63 18.32
C HIS A 214 -15.84 -14.28 17.96
N ALA A 215 -16.55 -13.38 17.27
CA ALA A 215 -15.97 -12.11 16.82
C ALA A 215 -15.98 -11.04 17.92
N CYS A 216 -15.07 -10.08 17.81
CA CYS A 216 -15.03 -8.90 18.69
C CYS A 216 -16.23 -7.96 18.44
N LYS A 217 -16.51 -7.08 19.41
CA LYS A 217 -17.66 -6.15 19.32
C LYS A 217 -17.55 -5.17 18.15
N GLU A 218 -16.35 -4.70 17.82
CA GLU A 218 -16.09 -3.75 16.74
C GLU A 218 -16.44 -4.37 15.38
N TYR A 219 -16.01 -5.61 15.17
CA TYR A 219 -16.37 -6.40 13.99
C TYR A 219 -17.89 -6.50 13.81
N LEU A 220 -18.62 -6.91 14.86
CA LEU A 220 -20.07 -7.09 14.81
C LEU A 220 -20.81 -5.78 14.51
N GLN A 221 -20.34 -4.67 15.08
CA GLN A 221 -20.91 -3.34 14.82
C GLN A 221 -20.68 -2.92 13.36
N ASN A 222 -19.47 -3.11 12.85
CA ASN A 222 -19.12 -2.69 11.50
C ASN A 222 -19.72 -3.59 10.42
N LEU A 223 -19.81 -4.91 10.65
CA LEU A 223 -20.50 -5.83 9.75
C LEU A 223 -21.96 -5.41 9.56
N ARG A 224 -22.66 -5.03 10.66
CA ARG A 224 -24.03 -4.50 10.57
C ARG A 224 -24.10 -3.26 9.68
N ARG A 225 -23.17 -2.32 9.83
CA ARG A 225 -23.14 -1.11 8.98
C ARG A 225 -22.84 -1.41 7.52
N LEU A 226 -22.00 -2.40 7.25
CA LEU A 226 -21.71 -2.86 5.89
C LEU A 226 -22.94 -3.54 5.25
N GLN A 227 -23.76 -4.25 6.04
CA GLN A 227 -25.06 -4.76 5.59
C GLN A 227 -26.03 -3.61 5.25
N GLU A 228 -26.04 -2.55 6.06
CA GLU A 228 -26.92 -1.38 5.87
C GLU A 228 -26.51 -0.50 4.67
N HIS A 229 -25.20 -0.38 4.39
CA HIS A 229 -24.68 0.70 3.54
C HIS A 229 -23.77 0.25 2.38
N ALA A 230 -23.31 -1.00 2.37
CA ALA A 230 -22.30 -1.47 1.42
C ALA A 230 -22.64 -2.82 0.75
N GLY A 231 -23.92 -3.20 0.74
CA GLY A 231 -24.41 -4.34 -0.05
C GLY A 231 -24.12 -5.72 0.53
N TYR A 232 -23.72 -5.83 1.81
CA TYR A 232 -23.48 -7.13 2.44
C TYR A 232 -24.79 -7.86 2.69
N CYS A 233 -24.98 -8.99 2.03
CA CYS A 233 -26.11 -9.87 2.23
C CYS A 233 -25.74 -11.32 1.86
N GLU A 234 -26.59 -12.28 2.22
CA GLU A 234 -26.36 -13.69 1.88
C GLU A 234 -26.56 -13.98 0.38
N SER A 235 -27.44 -13.22 -0.29
CA SER A 235 -27.86 -13.51 -1.67
C SER A 235 -26.93 -12.97 -2.76
N ASP A 236 -26.03 -12.04 -2.43
CA ASP A 236 -25.16 -11.40 -3.43
C ASP A 236 -23.83 -10.94 -2.84
N ILE A 237 -22.81 -10.83 -3.71
CA ILE A 237 -21.44 -10.45 -3.33
C ILE A 237 -21.29 -8.92 -3.39
N PRO A 238 -20.82 -8.27 -2.31
CA PRO A 238 -20.56 -6.84 -2.30
C PRO A 238 -19.59 -6.39 -3.39
N GLN A 239 -19.89 -5.26 -4.03
CA GLN A 239 -19.03 -4.68 -5.05
C GLN A 239 -17.95 -3.81 -4.39
N LEU A 240 -16.68 -4.04 -4.74
CA LEU A 240 -15.55 -3.34 -4.11
C LEU A 240 -15.67 -1.81 -4.19
N GLU A 241 -16.25 -1.26 -5.26
CA GLU A 241 -16.47 0.19 -5.41
C GLU A 241 -17.36 0.77 -4.30
N ASP A 242 -18.46 0.09 -3.95
CA ASP A 242 -19.39 0.55 -2.92
C ASP A 242 -18.77 0.42 -1.53
N VAL A 243 -18.06 -0.69 -1.30
CA VAL A 243 -17.33 -0.95 -0.06
C VAL A 243 -16.19 0.06 0.14
N SER A 244 -15.42 0.36 -0.91
CA SER A 244 -14.33 1.33 -0.92
C SER A 244 -14.84 2.74 -0.61
N LYS A 245 -15.95 3.15 -1.23
CA LYS A 245 -16.62 4.43 -0.91
C LYS A 245 -17.05 4.48 0.55
N TYR A 246 -17.69 3.41 1.04
CA TYR A 246 -18.13 3.35 2.42
C TYR A 246 -16.93 3.46 3.39
N LEU A 247 -15.88 2.65 3.23
CA LEU A 247 -14.66 2.72 4.05
C LEU A 247 -14.04 4.12 4.05
N LYS A 248 -14.02 4.79 2.90
CA LYS A 248 -13.46 6.15 2.78
C LYS A 248 -14.22 7.14 3.66
N THR A 249 -15.54 7.02 3.75
CA THR A 249 -16.35 7.88 4.64
C THR A 249 -16.16 7.58 6.13
N ARG A 250 -15.68 6.39 6.49
CA ARG A 250 -15.54 5.94 7.88
C ARG A 250 -14.16 6.18 8.44
N THR A 251 -13.13 5.73 7.72
CA THR A 251 -11.74 5.73 8.20
C THR A 251 -10.77 6.28 7.16
N GLY A 252 -11.25 6.73 6.00
CA GLY A 252 -10.40 7.15 4.89
C GLY A 252 -9.74 6.00 4.16
N PHE A 253 -9.96 4.74 4.56
CA PHE A 253 -9.48 3.59 3.82
C PHE A 253 -10.19 3.44 2.48
N THR A 254 -9.47 2.96 1.47
CA THR A 254 -10.01 2.61 0.17
C THR A 254 -9.52 1.23 -0.25
N LEU A 255 -10.32 0.52 -1.04
CA LEU A 255 -9.91 -0.74 -1.63
C LEU A 255 -9.26 -0.51 -2.99
N ARG A 256 -8.37 -1.43 -3.36
CA ARG A 256 -7.75 -1.48 -4.68
C ARG A 256 -7.76 -2.92 -5.19
N PRO A 257 -8.30 -3.19 -6.39
CA PRO A 257 -8.28 -4.55 -6.94
C PRO A 257 -6.84 -5.01 -7.15
N VAL A 258 -6.54 -6.24 -6.73
CA VAL A 258 -5.25 -6.91 -6.97
C VAL A 258 -5.51 -8.29 -7.57
N ALA A 259 -4.64 -8.72 -8.49
CA ALA A 259 -4.83 -9.99 -9.19
C ALA A 259 -4.50 -11.21 -8.33
N GLY A 260 -3.59 -11.06 -7.35
CA GLY A 260 -3.11 -12.14 -6.49
C GLY A 260 -2.16 -11.61 -5.42
N TYR A 261 -1.29 -12.47 -4.89
CA TYR A 261 -0.31 -12.07 -3.88
C TYR A 261 0.76 -11.18 -4.48
N ILE A 262 0.99 -10.03 -3.84
CA ILE A 262 2.13 -9.14 -4.12
C ILE A 262 3.17 -9.26 -3.00
N SER A 263 4.35 -8.68 -3.19
CA SER A 263 5.38 -8.71 -2.16
C SER A 263 4.91 -8.06 -0.85
N ALA A 264 5.40 -8.54 0.30
CA ALA A 264 5.07 -7.95 1.59
C ALA A 264 5.40 -6.44 1.64
N ARG A 265 6.49 -6.03 0.99
CA ARG A 265 6.87 -4.61 0.87
C ARG A 265 5.79 -3.82 0.15
N ASP A 266 5.34 -4.30 -1.00
CA ASP A 266 4.36 -3.60 -1.82
C ASP A 266 3.00 -3.54 -1.11
N PHE A 267 2.55 -4.66 -0.54
CA PHE A 267 1.30 -4.73 0.20
C PHE A 267 1.29 -3.79 1.41
N LEU A 268 2.31 -3.86 2.27
CA LEU A 268 2.40 -3.02 3.47
C LEU A 268 2.53 -1.54 3.09
N SER A 269 3.22 -1.21 2.00
CA SER A 269 3.31 0.17 1.53
C SER A 269 1.94 0.77 1.19
N GLY A 270 0.99 -0.03 0.70
CA GLY A 270 -0.39 0.40 0.45
C GLY A 270 -1.10 0.86 1.73
N LEU A 271 -0.89 0.16 2.85
CA LEU A 271 -1.48 0.51 4.14
C LEU A 271 -1.02 1.90 4.61
N ALA A 272 0.20 2.32 4.24
CA ALA A 272 0.71 3.66 4.50
C ALA A 272 -0.12 4.77 3.83
N PHE A 273 -0.92 4.43 2.82
CA PHE A 273 -1.85 5.34 2.14
C PHE A 273 -3.31 5.07 2.51
N ARG A 274 -3.55 4.21 3.51
CA ARG A 274 -4.87 3.65 3.82
C ARG A 274 -5.50 2.97 2.59
N VAL A 275 -4.68 2.29 1.80
CA VAL A 275 -5.12 1.49 0.66
C VAL A 275 -4.95 0.02 1.01
N PHE A 276 -6.04 -0.74 0.91
CA PHE A 276 -6.02 -2.18 1.08
C PHE A 276 -6.18 -2.85 -0.28
N TYR A 277 -5.20 -3.70 -0.63
CA TYR A 277 -5.26 -4.52 -1.84
C TYR A 277 -6.24 -5.67 -1.62
N CYS A 278 -7.23 -5.80 -2.50
CA CYS A 278 -8.36 -6.72 -2.32
C CYS A 278 -8.57 -7.51 -3.61
N THR A 279 -8.61 -8.84 -3.52
CA THR A 279 -8.98 -9.69 -4.65
C THR A 279 -10.48 -9.58 -4.97
N GLN A 280 -10.86 -9.84 -6.23
CA GLN A 280 -12.27 -9.84 -6.67
C GLN A 280 -12.82 -11.23 -6.99
N TYR A 281 -11.94 -12.22 -7.19
CA TYR A 281 -12.35 -13.59 -7.46
C TYR A 281 -12.87 -14.27 -6.18
N ILE A 282 -13.73 -15.26 -6.34
CA ILE A 282 -14.21 -16.11 -5.24
C ILE A 282 -13.59 -17.51 -5.36
N ARG A 283 -13.38 -18.17 -4.22
CA ARG A 283 -12.87 -19.55 -4.16
C ARG A 283 -13.74 -20.52 -4.95
N HIS A 284 -13.13 -21.65 -5.33
CA HIS A 284 -13.79 -22.68 -6.12
C HIS A 284 -14.97 -23.35 -5.36
N SER A 285 -16.12 -23.48 -6.01
CA SER A 285 -17.38 -23.96 -5.40
C SER A 285 -17.34 -25.40 -4.87
N LYS A 286 -16.38 -26.21 -5.31
CA LYS A 286 -16.18 -27.59 -4.85
C LYS A 286 -15.80 -27.68 -3.37
N ASP A 287 -15.10 -26.67 -2.84
CA ASP A 287 -14.74 -26.60 -1.43
C ASP A 287 -14.96 -25.19 -0.88
N PRO A 288 -16.20 -24.81 -0.54
CA PRO A 288 -16.49 -23.46 -0.04
C PRO A 288 -15.87 -23.20 1.34
N MET A 289 -15.51 -24.24 2.09
CA MET A 289 -15.07 -24.12 3.48
C MET A 289 -13.57 -23.93 3.62
N TYR A 290 -12.80 -24.12 2.54
CA TYR A 290 -11.35 -24.03 2.54
C TYR A 290 -10.84 -23.34 1.27
N THR A 291 -9.82 -22.50 1.43
CA THR A 291 -9.05 -21.93 0.33
C THR A 291 -7.64 -21.66 0.84
N PRO A 292 -6.59 -22.00 0.07
CA PRO A 292 -5.22 -21.56 0.35
C PRO A 292 -4.99 -20.11 -0.09
N GLU A 293 -5.91 -19.53 -0.87
CA GLU A 293 -5.81 -18.18 -1.42
C GLU A 293 -6.78 -17.20 -0.71
N PRO A 294 -6.42 -15.91 -0.60
CA PRO A 294 -7.26 -14.86 -0.05
C PRO A 294 -8.25 -14.42 -1.13
N ASP A 295 -9.35 -15.17 -1.27
CA ASP A 295 -10.45 -14.82 -2.17
C ASP A 295 -11.30 -13.67 -1.60
N CYS A 296 -12.25 -13.16 -2.38
CA CYS A 296 -13.09 -12.03 -1.95
C CYS A 296 -13.88 -12.30 -0.65
N CYS A 297 -14.16 -13.57 -0.31
CA CYS A 297 -14.76 -13.92 0.98
C CYS A 297 -13.82 -13.56 2.14
N HIS A 298 -12.53 -13.89 2.03
CA HIS A 298 -11.52 -13.53 3.01
C HIS A 298 -11.39 -12.01 3.17
N GLU A 299 -11.33 -11.29 2.05
CA GLU A 299 -11.16 -9.84 2.08
C GLU A 299 -12.38 -9.13 2.69
N LEU A 300 -13.57 -9.45 2.17
CA LEU A 300 -14.81 -8.77 2.54
C LEU A 300 -15.32 -9.18 3.92
N LEU A 301 -15.24 -10.46 4.29
CA LEU A 301 -15.73 -10.92 5.59
C LEU A 301 -14.65 -10.90 6.68
N GLY A 302 -13.37 -10.97 6.32
CA GLY A 302 -12.26 -10.91 7.27
C GLY A 302 -11.81 -9.47 7.54
N HIS A 303 -11.20 -8.82 6.54
CA HIS A 303 -10.52 -7.53 6.73
C HIS A 303 -11.45 -6.32 6.81
N VAL A 304 -12.38 -6.19 5.86
CA VAL A 304 -13.15 -4.96 5.67
C VAL A 304 -13.91 -4.48 6.91
N PRO A 305 -14.58 -5.34 7.71
CA PRO A 305 -15.29 -4.88 8.90
C PRO A 305 -14.36 -4.24 9.93
N MET A 306 -13.12 -4.73 10.06
CA MET A 306 -12.14 -4.14 10.96
C MET A 306 -11.53 -2.85 10.38
N LEU A 307 -11.32 -2.75 9.06
CA LEU A 307 -10.86 -1.51 8.42
C LEU A 307 -11.87 -0.35 8.53
N ALA A 308 -13.15 -0.64 8.83
CA ALA A 308 -14.17 0.36 9.12
C ALA A 308 -14.10 0.89 10.58
N ASP A 309 -13.31 0.27 11.46
CA ASP A 309 -13.04 0.75 12.81
C ASP A 309 -11.90 1.78 12.80
N PRO A 310 -12.08 2.99 13.37
CA PRO A 310 -11.05 4.03 13.35
C PRO A 310 -9.74 3.65 14.05
N THR A 311 -9.79 2.92 15.17
CA THR A 311 -8.58 2.52 15.91
C THR A 311 -7.82 1.46 15.13
N PHE A 312 -8.52 0.45 14.61
CA PHE A 312 -7.90 -0.60 13.79
C PHE A 312 -7.37 -0.08 12.45
N ALA A 313 -8.06 0.87 11.82
CA ALA A 313 -7.57 1.55 10.62
C ALA A 313 -6.28 2.33 10.92
N GLN A 314 -6.22 3.03 12.06
CA GLN A 314 -5.00 3.72 12.47
C GLN A 314 -3.85 2.74 12.73
N PHE A 315 -4.13 1.62 13.40
CA PHE A 315 -3.17 0.53 13.62
C PHE A 315 -2.59 0.00 12.30
N SER A 316 -3.46 -0.35 11.36
CA SER A 316 -3.06 -0.84 10.02
C SER A 316 -2.22 0.19 9.27
N HIS A 317 -2.60 1.47 9.35
CA HIS A 317 -1.88 2.56 8.71
C HIS A 317 -0.46 2.76 9.29
N GLU A 318 -0.29 2.62 10.60
CA GLU A 318 1.02 2.74 11.25
C GLU A 318 1.97 1.61 10.87
N ILE A 319 1.47 0.38 10.70
CA ILE A 319 2.26 -0.73 10.14
C ILE A 319 2.75 -0.37 8.74
N GLY A 320 1.88 0.21 7.90
CA GLY A 320 2.28 0.64 6.57
C GLY A 320 3.33 1.75 6.59
N LEU A 321 3.22 2.75 7.46
CA LEU A 321 4.24 3.81 7.59
C LEU A 321 5.58 3.27 8.10
N ALA A 322 5.55 2.25 8.96
CA ALA A 322 6.75 1.58 9.43
C ALA A 322 7.46 0.80 8.31
N SER A 323 6.75 0.34 7.27
CA SER A 323 7.33 -0.44 6.18
C SER A 323 8.08 0.38 5.13
N LEU A 324 7.99 1.71 5.15
CA LEU A 324 8.55 2.58 4.12
C LEU A 324 10.05 2.80 4.31
N GLY A 325 10.83 2.48 3.27
CA GLY A 325 12.27 2.76 3.20
C GLY A 325 13.17 1.87 4.07
N ILE A 326 12.64 0.73 4.55
CA ILE A 326 13.35 -0.21 5.44
C ILE A 326 13.89 -1.41 4.64
N SER A 327 14.85 -2.16 5.17
CA SER A 327 15.40 -3.36 4.54
C SER A 327 14.39 -4.51 4.43
N ASP A 328 14.63 -5.48 3.54
CA ASP A 328 13.73 -6.64 3.39
C ASP A 328 13.64 -7.50 4.66
N GLU A 329 14.71 -7.55 5.46
CA GLU A 329 14.69 -8.24 6.75
C GLU A 329 13.70 -7.59 7.72
N GLU A 330 13.68 -6.26 7.78
CA GLU A 330 12.75 -5.50 8.63
C GLU A 330 11.31 -5.57 8.08
N VAL A 331 11.13 -5.57 6.75
CA VAL A 331 9.82 -5.83 6.13
C VAL A 331 9.30 -7.20 6.54
N LYS A 332 10.15 -8.24 6.55
CA LYS A 332 9.75 -9.59 6.97
C LYS A 332 9.28 -9.61 8.43
N LYS A 333 10.00 -8.93 9.34
CA LYS A 333 9.59 -8.81 10.76
C LYS A 333 8.23 -8.11 10.91
N LEU A 334 8.03 -7.02 10.16
CA LEU A 334 6.73 -6.32 10.12
C LEU A 334 5.62 -7.20 9.54
N ALA A 335 5.90 -7.95 8.48
CA ALA A 335 4.94 -8.86 7.88
C ALA A 335 4.53 -9.98 8.87
N THR A 336 5.45 -10.50 9.67
CA THR A 336 5.11 -11.44 10.76
C THR A 336 4.23 -10.78 11.82
N CYS A 337 4.52 -9.53 12.20
CA CYS A 337 3.65 -8.78 13.13
C CYS A 337 2.26 -8.54 12.55
N TYR A 338 2.17 -8.17 11.27
CA TYR A 338 0.90 -8.05 10.53
C TYR A 338 0.13 -9.37 10.58
N PHE A 339 0.79 -10.49 10.28
CA PHE A 339 0.19 -11.82 10.25
C PHE A 339 -0.40 -12.21 11.62
N PHE A 340 0.37 -12.11 12.70
CA PHE A 340 -0.13 -12.48 14.03
C PHE A 340 -1.01 -11.42 14.71
N THR A 341 -1.31 -10.32 14.02
CA THR A 341 -2.30 -9.33 14.46
C THR A 341 -3.47 -9.23 13.50
N ILE A 342 -3.30 -8.63 12.32
CA ILE A 342 -4.36 -8.36 11.35
C ILE A 342 -4.92 -9.65 10.74
N GLU A 343 -4.11 -10.70 10.54
CA GLU A 343 -4.61 -11.99 10.00
C GLU A 343 -5.13 -12.93 11.07
N PHE A 344 -4.38 -13.13 12.16
CA PHE A 344 -4.66 -14.16 13.18
C PHE A 344 -4.74 -13.64 14.62
N GLY A 345 -4.99 -12.34 14.79
CA GLY A 345 -5.04 -11.71 16.11
C GLY A 345 -6.34 -11.98 16.88
N LEU A 346 -6.17 -12.06 18.20
CA LEU A 346 -7.24 -12.23 19.18
C LEU A 346 -7.27 -11.04 20.15
N CYS A 347 -8.42 -10.75 20.74
CA CYS A 347 -8.54 -9.76 21.80
C CYS A 347 -9.38 -10.27 22.96
N ARG A 348 -9.21 -9.67 24.14
CA ARG A 348 -9.99 -10.03 25.34
C ARG A 348 -11.02 -8.96 25.65
N GLN A 349 -12.30 -9.34 25.61
CA GLN A 349 -13.43 -8.45 25.89
C GLN A 349 -14.32 -9.06 26.97
N ASN A 350 -14.49 -8.35 28.09
CA ASN A 350 -15.26 -8.82 29.24
C ASN A 350 -14.77 -10.19 29.77
N GLY A 351 -13.46 -10.42 29.77
CA GLY A 351 -12.83 -11.68 30.18
C GLY A 351 -12.88 -12.82 29.15
N LEU A 352 -13.63 -12.65 28.06
CA LEU A 352 -13.76 -13.64 26.98
C LEU A 352 -12.80 -13.33 25.83
N LEU A 353 -12.20 -14.37 25.27
CA LEU A 353 -11.38 -14.28 24.07
C LEU A 353 -12.27 -14.12 22.83
N ARG A 354 -11.90 -13.23 21.93
CA ARG A 354 -12.61 -12.90 20.69
C ARG A 354 -11.63 -12.75 19.54
N ALA A 355 -12.07 -13.06 18.33
CA ALA A 355 -11.28 -12.89 17.11
C ALA A 355 -11.51 -11.52 16.48
N TYR A 356 -10.42 -10.92 16.00
CA TYR A 356 -10.45 -9.78 15.08
C TYR A 356 -9.60 -10.03 13.82
N GLY A 357 -8.75 -11.06 13.82
CA GLY A 357 -7.93 -11.43 12.68
C GLY A 357 -8.77 -11.91 11.49
N ALA A 358 -8.45 -11.42 10.29
CA ALA A 358 -9.18 -11.70 9.05
C ALA A 358 -9.15 -13.18 8.65
N GLY A 359 -8.00 -13.85 8.75
CA GLY A 359 -7.85 -15.29 8.54
C GLY A 359 -8.77 -16.11 9.46
N LEU A 360 -8.93 -15.69 10.71
CA LEU A 360 -9.89 -16.32 11.64
C LEU A 360 -11.33 -16.03 11.23
N LEU A 361 -11.66 -14.77 10.96
CA LEU A 361 -13.03 -14.35 10.67
C LEU A 361 -13.56 -14.81 9.30
N SER A 362 -12.70 -15.37 8.46
CA SER A 362 -13.04 -15.93 7.15
C SER A 362 -12.88 -17.45 7.07
N SER A 363 -12.41 -18.10 8.14
CA SER A 363 -12.19 -19.55 8.23
C SER A 363 -13.01 -20.17 9.36
N ILE A 364 -14.05 -20.93 9.01
CA ILE A 364 -14.95 -21.57 9.99
C ILE A 364 -14.18 -22.54 10.91
N ALA A 365 -13.29 -23.33 10.33
CA ALA A 365 -12.55 -24.36 11.07
C ALA A 365 -11.53 -23.72 12.01
N GLU A 366 -10.80 -22.72 11.53
CA GLU A 366 -9.75 -22.08 12.32
C GLU A 366 -10.32 -21.15 13.39
N LEU A 367 -11.43 -20.44 13.11
CA LEU A 367 -12.13 -19.64 14.12
C LEU A 367 -12.55 -20.47 15.33
N LYS A 368 -13.10 -21.66 15.09
CA LYS A 368 -13.49 -22.59 16.16
C LYS A 368 -12.26 -23.12 16.89
N HIS A 369 -11.18 -23.41 16.17
CA HIS A 369 -9.95 -23.91 16.77
C HIS A 369 -9.29 -22.87 17.69
N ALA A 370 -9.06 -21.66 17.18
CA ALA A 370 -8.37 -20.56 17.86
C ALA A 370 -9.05 -20.11 19.17
N LEU A 371 -10.36 -20.34 19.29
CA LEU A 371 -11.17 -20.01 20.47
C LEU A 371 -11.53 -21.23 21.32
N SER A 372 -10.94 -22.39 21.05
CA SER A 372 -11.09 -23.60 21.86
C SER A 372 -9.98 -23.73 22.91
N ASP A 373 -10.21 -24.57 23.92
CA ASP A 373 -9.21 -24.89 24.96
C ASP A 373 -7.95 -25.60 24.43
N LYS A 374 -7.93 -25.98 23.14
CA LYS A 374 -6.80 -26.64 22.48
C LYS A 374 -5.80 -25.64 21.88
N ALA A 375 -6.20 -24.39 21.66
CA ALA A 375 -5.34 -23.38 21.06
C ALA A 375 -4.33 -22.85 22.07
N ILE A 376 -3.09 -22.62 21.61
CA ILE A 376 -2.06 -21.96 22.41
C ILE A 376 -2.23 -20.46 22.21
N VAL A 377 -2.60 -19.75 23.27
CA VAL A 377 -2.81 -18.28 23.24
C VAL A 377 -1.78 -17.60 24.13
N LYS A 378 -1.09 -16.59 23.60
CA LYS A 378 -0.07 -15.81 24.32
C LYS A 378 -0.34 -14.31 24.23
N PRO A 379 0.16 -13.48 25.14
CA PRO A 379 0.11 -12.02 24.98
C PRO A 379 0.88 -11.58 23.73
N PHE A 380 0.33 -10.65 22.97
CA PHE A 380 1.02 -10.08 21.81
C PHE A 380 2.21 -9.21 22.26
N THR A 381 3.41 -9.58 21.80
CA THR A 381 4.63 -8.79 21.93
C THR A 381 5.44 -8.87 20.63
N PRO A 382 5.73 -7.74 19.95
CA PRO A 382 6.42 -7.75 18.66
C PRO A 382 7.74 -8.56 18.66
N ASP A 383 8.56 -8.43 19.69
CA ASP A 383 9.86 -9.12 19.82
C ASP A 383 9.77 -10.65 19.88
N GLU A 384 8.65 -11.20 20.35
CA GLU A 384 8.41 -12.65 20.35
C GLU A 384 7.76 -13.11 19.05
N VAL A 385 6.84 -12.29 18.54
CA VAL A 385 6.04 -12.58 17.34
C VAL A 385 6.92 -12.60 16.10
N MET A 386 7.85 -11.66 15.94
CA MET A 386 8.73 -11.58 14.77
C MET A 386 9.65 -12.80 14.58
N LYS A 387 9.75 -13.66 15.59
CA LYS A 387 10.54 -14.92 15.57
C LYS A 387 9.71 -16.13 15.16
N GLN A 388 8.39 -15.97 15.03
CA GLN A 388 7.50 -17.06 14.67
C GLN A 388 7.47 -17.30 13.17
N GLU A 389 7.12 -18.53 12.80
CA GLU A 389 6.83 -18.93 11.43
C GLU A 389 5.34 -18.71 11.12
N CYS A 390 5.05 -18.09 9.98
CA CYS A 390 3.68 -17.90 9.50
C CYS A 390 3.23 -19.15 8.73
N LEU A 391 2.28 -19.91 9.27
CA LEU A 391 1.76 -21.11 8.63
C LEU A 391 0.58 -20.74 7.73
N VAL A 392 0.70 -20.95 6.42
CA VAL A 392 -0.34 -20.55 5.45
C VAL A 392 -1.27 -21.69 5.03
N THR A 393 -0.86 -22.94 5.21
CA THR A 393 -1.63 -24.14 4.79
C THR A 393 -2.22 -24.93 5.96
N THR A 394 -1.84 -24.62 7.19
CA THR A 394 -2.26 -25.32 8.41
C THR A 394 -2.66 -24.32 9.49
N PHE A 395 -3.33 -24.79 10.55
CA PHE A 395 -3.64 -23.96 11.71
C PHE A 395 -2.36 -23.45 12.38
N GLN A 396 -2.44 -22.24 12.93
CA GLN A 396 -1.30 -21.65 13.63
C GLN A 396 -0.89 -22.44 14.86
N ASN A 397 0.42 -22.56 15.10
CA ASN A 397 0.96 -23.18 16.32
C ASN A 397 0.68 -22.34 17.58
N GLY A 398 0.37 -21.06 17.42
CA GLY A 398 0.01 -20.16 18.50
C GLY A 398 -0.67 -18.90 17.99
N TYR A 399 -1.57 -18.38 18.81
CA TYR A 399 -2.32 -17.15 18.58
C TYR A 399 -1.92 -16.10 19.61
N TYR A 400 -2.05 -14.83 19.25
CA TYR A 400 -1.60 -13.72 20.08
C TYR A 400 -2.75 -12.79 20.44
N GLU A 401 -2.95 -12.55 21.74
CA GLU A 401 -4.02 -11.70 22.25
C GLU A 401 -3.55 -10.29 22.64
N THR A 402 -4.39 -9.29 22.39
CA THR A 402 -4.23 -7.91 22.85
C THR A 402 -5.39 -7.52 23.77
N THR A 403 -5.16 -6.63 24.73
CA THR A 403 -6.24 -6.14 25.61
C THR A 403 -7.08 -5.07 24.92
N SER A 404 -6.46 -4.27 24.04
CA SER A 404 -7.13 -3.32 23.15
C SER A 404 -6.31 -3.05 21.88
N PHE A 405 -6.96 -2.47 20.87
CA PHE A 405 -6.26 -2.06 19.64
C PHE A 405 -5.29 -0.91 19.87
N GLU A 406 -5.57 -0.02 20.83
CA GLU A 406 -4.66 1.04 21.25
C GLU A 406 -3.38 0.46 21.86
N GLU A 407 -3.47 -0.62 22.66
CA GLU A 407 -2.30 -1.32 23.18
C GLU A 407 -1.47 -1.93 22.05
N ALA A 408 -2.12 -2.61 21.10
CA ALA A 408 -1.46 -3.17 19.92
C ALA A 408 -0.74 -2.07 19.10
N THR A 409 -1.40 -0.92 18.95
CA THR A 409 -0.88 0.25 18.25
C THR A 409 0.35 0.81 18.96
N GLU A 410 0.29 1.01 20.27
CA GLU A 410 1.43 1.52 21.03
C GLU A 410 2.62 0.55 21.00
N LYS A 411 2.37 -0.76 21.10
CA LYS A 411 3.42 -1.79 20.94
C LYS A 411 4.06 -1.74 19.56
N MET A 412 3.27 -1.57 18.49
CA MET A 412 3.81 -1.43 17.14
C MET A 412 4.55 -0.11 16.92
N ARG A 413 4.15 1.00 17.56
CA ARG A 413 4.94 2.24 17.55
C ARG A 413 6.28 2.08 18.23
N GLN A 414 6.30 1.37 19.37
CA GLN A 414 7.55 1.08 20.07
C GLN A 414 8.46 0.20 19.22
N PHE A 415 7.92 -0.81 18.56
CA PHE A 415 8.63 -1.61 17.57
C PHE A 415 9.12 -0.77 16.38
N ALA A 416 8.29 0.11 15.82
CA ALA A 416 8.67 0.96 14.70
C ALA A 416 9.85 1.89 15.04
N LYS A 417 10.03 2.27 16.31
CA LYS A 417 11.21 3.04 16.78
C LYS A 417 12.51 2.24 16.77
N THR A 418 12.45 0.91 16.78
CA THR A 418 13.65 0.06 16.70
C THR A 418 14.12 -0.14 15.25
N ILE A 419 13.28 0.20 14.27
CA ILE A 419 13.60 0.12 12.85
C ILE A 419 14.62 1.21 12.49
N SER A 420 15.76 0.80 11.96
CA SER A 420 16.81 1.72 11.54
C SER A 420 16.55 2.28 10.14
N ARG A 421 16.28 3.59 10.07
CA ARG A 421 16.27 4.38 8.82
C ARG A 421 16.79 5.79 9.10
N PRO A 422 17.42 6.47 8.12
CA PRO A 422 18.06 7.77 8.34
C PRO A 422 17.07 8.96 8.40
N PHE A 423 15.78 8.69 8.32
CA PHE A 423 14.71 9.70 8.34
C PHE A 423 13.44 9.11 8.94
N ASP A 424 12.50 9.98 9.29
CA ASP A 424 11.12 9.60 9.55
C ASP A 424 10.20 9.94 8.39
N VAL A 425 8.99 9.41 8.44
CA VAL A 425 7.94 9.66 7.44
C VAL A 425 6.70 10.23 8.09
N PHE A 426 6.03 11.14 7.37
CA PHE A 426 4.77 11.74 7.77
C PHE A 426 3.76 11.63 6.63
N TYR A 427 2.58 11.08 6.90
CA TYR A 427 1.50 11.01 5.92
C TYR A 427 0.63 12.27 5.96
N CYS A 428 0.56 12.96 4.83
CA CYS A 428 -0.30 14.13 4.65
C CYS A 428 -1.62 13.71 3.99
N ALA A 429 -2.67 13.50 4.77
CA ALA A 429 -3.96 13.01 4.28
C ALA A 429 -4.61 13.94 3.24
N TYR A 430 -4.41 15.26 3.34
CA TYR A 430 -4.95 16.25 2.39
C TYR A 430 -4.38 16.10 0.98
N THR A 431 -3.08 15.79 0.87
CA THR A 431 -2.38 15.63 -0.42
C THR A 431 -2.14 14.17 -0.76
N GLN A 432 -2.55 13.24 0.12
CA GLN A 432 -2.35 11.80 -0.01
C GLN A 432 -0.88 11.43 -0.31
N THR A 433 0.05 12.11 0.37
CA THR A 433 1.50 12.04 0.12
C THR A 433 2.25 11.67 1.39
N VAL A 434 3.27 10.82 1.26
CA VAL A 434 4.28 10.57 2.29
C VAL A 434 5.41 11.59 2.16
N LYS A 435 5.64 12.36 3.23
CA LYS A 435 6.71 13.34 3.37
C LYS A 435 7.86 12.76 4.18
N ILE A 436 9.07 12.89 3.68
CA ILE A 436 10.30 12.49 4.39
C ILE A 436 10.71 13.60 5.34
N VAL A 437 10.93 13.26 6.61
CA VAL A 437 11.37 14.13 7.70
C VAL A 437 12.80 13.73 8.10
N ASP A 438 13.79 14.43 7.56
CA ASP A 438 15.22 14.11 7.67
C ASP A 438 16.04 15.25 8.30
N ASN A 439 15.41 16.37 8.65
CA ASN A 439 16.08 17.53 9.22
C ASN A 439 15.13 18.39 10.08
N LEU A 440 15.73 19.25 10.91
CA LEU A 440 15.01 20.11 11.85
C LEU A 440 14.04 21.09 11.17
N ARG A 441 14.33 21.62 9.98
CA ARG A 441 13.43 22.55 9.28
C ARG A 441 12.11 21.87 8.89
N LYS A 442 12.17 20.60 8.50
CA LYS A 442 10.96 19.81 8.20
C LYS A 442 10.15 19.52 9.47
N VAL A 443 10.83 19.27 10.60
CA VAL A 443 10.17 19.13 11.91
C VAL A 443 9.47 20.43 12.31
N GLU A 444 10.14 21.59 12.17
CA GLU A 444 9.54 22.90 12.43
C GLU A 444 8.27 23.14 11.60
N THR A 445 8.29 22.74 10.33
CA THR A 445 7.12 22.84 9.44
C THR A 445 5.94 22.01 9.97
N LEU A 446 6.19 20.78 10.46
CA LEU A 446 5.16 19.94 11.07
C LEU A 446 4.63 20.53 12.38
N ILE A 447 5.50 21.13 13.20
CA ILE A 447 5.09 21.81 14.43
C ILE A 447 4.17 22.99 14.12
N VAL A 448 4.46 23.78 13.08
CA VAL A 448 3.58 24.89 12.65
C VAL A 448 2.21 24.37 12.21
N GLN A 449 2.18 23.25 11.46
CA GLN A 449 0.92 22.60 11.08
C GLN A 449 0.13 22.16 12.31
N LEU A 450 0.76 21.45 13.26
CA LEU A 450 0.12 21.01 14.50
C LEU A 450 -0.39 22.17 15.36
N LYS A 451 0.35 23.29 15.45
CA LYS A 451 -0.11 24.50 16.15
C LYS A 451 -1.41 25.04 15.56
N SER A 452 -1.57 24.94 14.24
CA SER A 452 -2.78 25.39 13.56
C SER A 452 -3.98 24.50 13.94
N GLU A 453 -3.78 23.20 14.04
CA GLU A 453 -4.79 22.24 14.52
C GLU A 453 -5.10 22.44 16.02
N LEU A 454 -4.09 22.62 16.87
CA LEU A 454 -4.26 22.90 18.29
C LEU A 454 -4.99 24.22 18.55
N SER A 455 -4.89 25.20 17.65
CA SER A 455 -5.62 26.47 17.77
C SER A 455 -7.15 26.25 17.76
N PHE A 456 -7.64 25.25 17.04
CA PHE A 456 -9.06 24.88 17.04
C PHE A 456 -9.49 24.33 18.40
N ILE A 457 -8.65 23.51 19.04
CA ILE A 457 -8.91 23.00 20.40
C ILE A 457 -8.96 24.16 21.40
N GLY A 458 -8.03 25.12 21.30
CA GLY A 458 -8.07 26.34 22.12
C GLY A 458 -9.39 27.09 21.98
N GLN A 459 -9.82 27.36 20.73
CA GLN A 459 -11.11 28.00 20.47
C GLN A 459 -12.31 27.19 20.97
N ALA A 460 -12.25 25.86 20.92
CA ALA A 460 -13.29 25.00 21.45
C ALA A 460 -13.35 25.10 22.99
N LEU A 461 -12.20 25.11 23.66
CA LEU A 461 -12.09 25.28 25.11
C LEU A 461 -12.60 26.65 25.56
N ASP A 462 -12.23 27.74 24.88
CA ASP A 462 -12.71 29.08 25.19
C ASP A 462 -14.25 29.20 25.10
N LYS A 463 -14.88 28.47 24.16
CA LYS A 463 -16.34 28.40 24.06
C LYS A 463 -16.99 27.55 25.16
N MET A 464 -16.24 26.64 25.76
CA MET A 464 -16.67 25.79 26.87
C MET A 464 -16.33 26.39 28.24
N ASP A 465 -15.56 27.49 28.28
CA ASP A 465 -15.18 28.16 29.51
C ASP A 465 -16.44 28.62 30.28
N GLY A 466 -16.53 28.25 31.56
CA GLY A 466 -17.72 28.45 32.40
C GLY A 466 -18.78 27.33 32.39
N VAL A 467 -18.57 26.22 31.67
CA VAL A 467 -19.47 25.04 31.71
C VAL A 467 -18.89 23.97 32.66
N ASN A 468 -19.44 23.86 33.87
CA ASN A 468 -19.03 22.84 34.86
C ASN A 468 -19.67 21.45 34.64
N ASP A 469 -20.48 21.26 33.60
CA ASP A 469 -21.18 20.01 33.33
C ASP A 469 -20.56 19.30 32.11
N LEU A 470 -20.20 18.03 32.27
CA LEU A 470 -19.64 17.19 31.20
C LEU A 470 -20.71 16.75 30.17
N LYS A 471 -21.97 17.13 30.38
CA LYS A 471 -23.07 16.80 29.47
C LYS A 471 -23.03 17.67 28.21
N PRO A 472 -23.34 17.11 27.02
CA PRO A 472 -23.50 17.88 25.80
C PRO A 472 -24.57 18.97 25.98
N ARG A 473 -24.29 20.19 25.51
CA ARG A 473 -25.33 21.22 25.38
C ARG A 473 -26.40 20.75 24.39
N THR A 474 -27.66 20.73 24.82
CA THR A 474 -28.83 20.33 24.01
C THR A 474 -29.80 21.50 23.74
N ASP A 475 -29.41 22.72 24.10
CA ASP A 475 -30.21 23.95 24.06
C ASP A 475 -30.16 24.67 22.70
N TRP A 476 -29.71 23.99 21.65
CA TRP A 476 -29.57 24.56 20.31
C TRP A 476 -30.03 23.55 19.26
N THR A 477 -30.56 24.08 18.14
CA THR A 477 -31.00 23.28 17.00
C THR A 477 -30.33 23.79 15.73
N ILE A 478 -29.76 22.89 14.92
CA ILE A 478 -29.31 23.22 13.56
C ILE A 478 -30.53 23.28 12.67
N LYS A 479 -30.75 24.40 11.97
CA LYS A 479 -31.78 24.46 10.94
C LYS A 479 -31.41 23.49 9.82
N THR A 480 -32.24 22.48 9.59
CA THR A 480 -32.10 21.59 8.44
C THR A 480 -32.43 22.35 7.17
N LEU A 481 -31.63 22.16 6.12
CA LEU A 481 -31.96 22.66 4.79
C LEU A 481 -33.31 22.07 4.35
N PRO A 482 -34.23 22.86 3.74
CA PRO A 482 -35.49 22.35 3.23
C PRO A 482 -35.25 21.21 2.24
N GLU A 483 -36.03 20.12 2.35
CA GLU A 483 -35.91 18.95 1.46
C GLU A 483 -36.07 19.31 -0.03
N SER A 484 -36.77 20.40 -0.34
CA SER A 484 -36.92 20.95 -1.70
C SER A 484 -35.62 21.39 -2.37
N THR A 485 -34.51 21.45 -1.63
CA THR A 485 -33.20 21.92 -2.11
C THR A 485 -32.20 20.78 -2.37
N LEU A 486 -32.49 19.56 -1.93
CA LEU A 486 -31.67 18.38 -2.16
C LEU A 486 -32.25 17.60 -3.35
N GLY A 487 -31.65 17.77 -4.53
CA GLY A 487 -32.08 17.08 -5.74
C GLY A 487 -32.14 15.55 -5.52
N ASN A 488 -33.22 14.93 -6.02
CA ASN A 488 -33.47 13.50 -5.99
C ASN A 488 -32.26 12.67 -6.46
N SER A 489 -31.54 12.05 -5.54
CA SER A 489 -30.64 10.93 -5.81
C SER A 489 -30.82 9.81 -4.77
N ARG A 490 -32.04 9.31 -4.63
CA ARG A 490 -32.27 7.98 -4.07
C ARG A 490 -32.29 6.98 -5.22
N SER A 491 -31.22 6.20 -5.35
CA SER A 491 -31.23 4.97 -6.14
C SER A 491 -32.08 3.94 -5.40
N ASP A 492 -33.20 3.54 -6.01
CA ASP A 492 -34.08 2.50 -5.51
C ASP A 492 -33.39 1.12 -5.55
N HIS A 493 -32.87 0.69 -4.40
CA HIS A 493 -32.63 -0.73 -4.12
C HIS A 493 -33.48 -1.13 -2.92
N LYS A 494 -34.75 -1.44 -3.18
CA LYS A 494 -35.62 -2.15 -2.25
C LYS A 494 -35.33 -3.64 -2.37
N CYS A 495 -34.69 -4.22 -1.36
CA CYS A 495 -34.74 -5.65 -1.12
C CYS A 495 -36.13 -5.99 -0.57
N ALA A 496 -36.92 -6.74 -1.33
CA ALA A 496 -38.25 -7.18 -0.93
C ALA A 496 -38.14 -8.22 0.19
N SER A 497 -38.76 -7.93 1.33
CA SER A 497 -39.06 -8.92 2.37
C SER A 497 -40.57 -9.05 2.46
N ASP A 498 -41.11 -10.08 1.81
CA ASP A 498 -42.51 -10.46 1.98
C ASP A 498 -42.64 -11.37 3.20
N THR A 499 -43.43 -10.94 4.18
CA THR A 499 -44.10 -11.83 5.14
C THR A 499 -45.56 -11.41 5.25
N PRO A 500 -46.54 -12.34 5.12
CA PRO A 500 -47.95 -12.00 5.12
C PRO A 500 -48.46 -11.89 6.56
N GLY A 501 -48.92 -10.69 6.94
CA GLY A 501 -49.58 -10.41 8.21
C GLY A 501 -51.06 -10.08 7.98
N GLU A 502 -51.91 -10.91 8.58
CA GLU A 502 -53.37 -10.85 8.65
C GLU A 502 -53.95 -9.45 8.89
N ARG A 503 -55.07 -9.14 8.22
CA ARG A 503 -56.07 -8.20 8.74
C ARG A 503 -57.49 -8.72 8.54
N SER A 504 -58.10 -9.03 9.67
CA SER A 504 -59.53 -9.07 9.92
C SER A 504 -60.14 -7.65 9.97
N GLU A 505 -61.49 -7.63 9.93
CA GLU A 505 -62.43 -6.53 10.24
C GLU A 505 -62.82 -5.63 9.05
N THR A 506 -64.01 -5.80 8.42
CA THR A 506 -65.42 -5.51 8.79
C THR A 506 -65.89 -4.06 8.61
N LYS A 507 -67.11 -3.95 8.05
CA LYS A 507 -68.02 -2.79 7.85
C LYS A 507 -67.69 -1.97 6.59
N GLU A 508 -68.62 -1.68 5.68
CA GLU A 508 -70.10 -1.67 5.65
C GLU A 508 -70.66 -2.41 4.43
#